data_AF-A0A957BQC3-F1
#
_entry.id   AF-A0A957BQC3-F1
#
_cell.length_a   1.000
_cell.length_b   1.000
_cell.length_c   1.000
_cell.angle_alpha   90.00
_cell.angle_beta   90.00
_cell.angle_gamma   90.00
#
_symmetry.space_group_name_H-M   'P 1'
#
loop_
_entity.id
_entity.type
_entity.pdbx_description
1 polymer ?
#
loop_
_entity_poly.entity_id
_entity_poly.type
_entity_poly.pdbx_seq_one_letter_code
_entity_poly.pdbx_strand_id
1 'polypeptide(L)'
;MAGTPAPPESHKSDTNAFAFFSRLLRSILANIAVVVAILTVIGFAVIQGYLARVTDLVTLNVDVRQYLIAGMVFVTGFPRIFQSSTIIEMLPLLGQFALYLAIFVGYELACVLFNIDDQPHKKASPFGRVEKVILRYVRIFLRLCIIIVAFMGLYLVGTIFGFIHYSDVPTFLGGAQSSTVILVFDEPQTDAGWPFAINPANPRQTQPIEMLMPLTDGVLVRDPQNPVPVIVKSDIIRAIIDANPRRQPVPTVTATPTAAPTETPTP
;
A
#
# COMPACT_ATOMS: atom_id res chain seq x y z
N MET A 1 6.90 75.05 -11.34
CA MET A 1 6.26 73.91 -10.65
C MET A 1 6.71 72.65 -11.37
N ALA A 2 7.64 71.89 -10.77
CA ALA A 2 8.14 70.66 -11.37
C ALA A 2 7.21 69.50 -10.95
N GLY A 3 6.57 68.87 -11.93
CA GLY A 3 5.69 67.73 -11.71
C GLY A 3 6.51 66.46 -11.51
N THR A 4 6.33 65.82 -10.36
CA THR A 4 6.96 64.53 -10.05
C THR A 4 6.36 63.45 -10.94
N PRO A 5 7.16 62.69 -11.72
CA PRO A 5 6.64 61.63 -12.57
C PRO A 5 6.09 60.48 -11.71
N ALA A 6 4.89 60.01 -12.05
CA ALA A 6 4.26 58.88 -11.37
C ALA A 6 5.10 57.60 -11.57
N PRO A 7 5.24 56.77 -10.53
CA PRO A 7 6.03 55.55 -10.61
C PRO A 7 5.38 54.55 -11.59
N PRO A 8 6.18 53.80 -12.37
CA PRO A 8 5.67 52.87 -13.38
C PRO A 8 4.89 51.72 -12.72
N GLU A 9 3.67 51.47 -13.21
CA GLU A 9 2.75 50.43 -12.72
C GLU A 9 3.17 48.98 -13.07
N SER A 10 4.36 48.76 -13.63
CA SER A 10 4.74 47.49 -14.25
C SER A 10 5.03 46.34 -13.27
N HIS A 11 5.07 46.57 -11.95
CA HIS A 11 5.48 45.55 -10.98
C HIS A 11 4.35 44.70 -10.35
N LYS A 12 3.06 45.01 -10.58
CA LYS A 12 1.95 44.26 -9.97
C LYS A 12 1.54 42.99 -10.72
N SER A 13 1.92 42.87 -12.00
CA SER A 13 1.53 41.73 -12.85
C SER A 13 2.23 40.42 -12.43
N ASP A 14 3.54 40.48 -12.17
CA ASP A 14 4.35 39.29 -11.93
C ASP A 14 4.08 38.63 -10.57
N THR A 15 3.69 39.44 -9.57
CA THR A 15 3.31 38.95 -8.24
C THR A 15 2.04 38.10 -8.25
N ASN A 16 1.10 38.37 -9.17
CA ASN A 16 -0.15 37.62 -9.25
C ASN A 16 0.02 36.26 -9.92
N ALA A 17 0.88 36.18 -10.95
CA ALA A 17 1.20 34.92 -11.63
C ALA A 17 1.92 33.93 -10.71
N PHE A 18 2.93 34.41 -9.96
CA PHE A 18 3.65 33.57 -9.00
C PHE A 18 2.75 33.07 -7.85
N ALA A 19 1.90 33.94 -7.31
CA ALA A 19 0.95 33.57 -6.27
C ALA A 19 -0.05 32.49 -6.75
N PHE A 20 -0.56 32.64 -7.98
CA PHE A 20 -1.45 31.65 -8.60
C PHE A 20 -0.76 30.30 -8.78
N PHE A 21 0.44 30.26 -9.36
CA PHE A 21 1.21 29.03 -9.57
C PHE A 21 1.51 28.33 -8.24
N SER A 22 1.90 29.08 -7.20
CA SER A 22 2.18 28.51 -5.88
C SER A 22 0.95 27.88 -5.20
N ARG A 23 -0.26 28.39 -5.47
CA ARG A 23 -1.52 27.83 -4.96
C ARG A 23 -1.91 26.57 -5.72
N LEU A 24 -1.76 26.60 -7.05
CA LEU A 24 -2.01 25.44 -7.91
C LEU A 24 -1.08 24.28 -7.54
N LEU A 25 0.22 24.53 -7.40
CA LEU A 25 1.20 23.53 -7.02
C LEU A 25 0.90 22.91 -5.65
N ARG A 26 0.56 23.73 -4.65
CA ARG A 26 0.17 23.25 -3.31
C ARG A 26 -1.08 22.37 -3.37
N SER A 27 -2.08 22.75 -4.17
CA SER A 27 -3.28 21.94 -4.35
C SER A 27 -2.98 20.59 -5.01
N ILE A 28 -2.12 20.58 -6.04
CA ILE A 28 -1.73 19.34 -6.73
C ILE A 28 -0.97 18.42 -5.77
N LEU A 29 0.01 18.94 -5.02
CA LEU A 29 0.79 18.18 -4.05
C LEU A 29 -0.10 17.61 -2.92
N ALA A 30 -1.06 18.39 -2.43
CA ALA A 30 -2.01 17.90 -1.41
C ALA A 30 -2.84 16.73 -1.93
N ASN A 31 -3.35 16.81 -3.16
CA ASN A 31 -4.11 15.72 -3.78
C ASN A 31 -3.25 14.48 -4.01
N ILE A 32 -2.00 14.64 -4.48
CA ILE A 32 -1.06 13.53 -4.64
C ILE A 32 -0.79 12.85 -3.29
N ALA A 33 -0.56 13.62 -2.23
CA ALA A 33 -0.33 13.08 -0.89
C ALA A 33 -1.53 12.26 -0.38
N VAL A 34 -2.76 12.74 -0.62
CA VAL A 34 -3.99 12.01 -0.27
C VAL A 34 -4.08 10.70 -1.07
N VAL A 35 -3.79 10.71 -2.37
CA VAL A 35 -3.81 9.50 -3.21
C VAL A 35 -2.76 8.49 -2.73
N VAL A 36 -1.54 8.93 -2.44
CA VAL A 36 -0.47 8.07 -1.90
C VAL A 36 -0.87 7.45 -0.56
N ALA A 37 -1.47 8.25 0.33
CA ALA A 37 -1.95 7.74 1.62
C ALA A 37 -3.04 6.67 1.44
N ILE A 38 -4.01 6.91 0.56
CA ILE A 38 -5.07 5.94 0.24
C ILE A 38 -4.46 4.65 -0.32
N LEU A 39 -3.57 4.74 -1.31
CA LEU A 39 -2.90 3.57 -1.89
C LEU A 39 -2.11 2.78 -0.83
N THR A 40 -1.45 3.47 0.09
CA THR A 40 -0.69 2.83 1.18
C THR A 40 -1.61 2.08 2.14
N VAL A 41 -2.75 2.66 2.53
CA VAL A 41 -3.72 1.99 3.42
C VAL A 41 -4.35 0.77 2.73
N ILE A 42 -4.70 0.89 1.44
CA ILE A 42 -5.21 -0.25 0.66
C ILE A 42 -4.15 -1.34 0.59
N GLY A 43 -2.92 -0.99 0.24
CA GLY A 43 -1.84 -1.95 0.12
C GLY A 43 -1.46 -2.62 1.43
N PHE A 44 -1.60 -1.91 2.56
CA PHE A 44 -1.54 -2.51 3.88
C PHE A 44 -2.59 -3.61 4.03
N ALA A 45 -3.86 -3.34 3.70
CA ALA A 45 -4.93 -4.34 3.75
C ALA A 45 -4.63 -5.55 2.84
N VAL A 46 -4.13 -5.32 1.63
CA VAL A 46 -3.72 -6.37 0.69
C VAL A 46 -2.62 -7.25 1.27
N ILE A 47 -1.56 -6.66 1.82
CA ILE A 47 -0.46 -7.42 2.40
C ILE A 47 -0.95 -8.20 3.63
N GLN A 48 -1.79 -7.60 4.47
CA GLN A 48 -2.38 -8.29 5.62
C GLN A 48 -3.23 -9.49 5.21
N GLY A 49 -4.05 -9.35 4.17
CA GLY A 49 -4.83 -10.46 3.61
C GLY A 49 -3.95 -11.58 3.07
N TYR A 50 -2.85 -11.24 2.40
CA TYR A 50 -1.87 -12.22 1.95
C TYR A 50 -1.18 -12.92 3.13
N LEU A 51 -0.69 -12.17 4.12
CA LEU A 51 -0.01 -12.73 5.28
C LEU A 51 -0.92 -13.65 6.10
N ALA A 52 -2.20 -13.30 6.26
CA ALA A 52 -3.20 -14.14 6.90
C ALA A 52 -3.47 -15.46 6.13
N ARG A 53 -3.15 -15.53 4.83
CA ARG A 53 -3.24 -16.77 4.06
C ARG A 53 -2.00 -17.65 4.24
N VAL A 54 -0.82 -17.04 4.29
CA VAL A 54 0.45 -17.78 4.22
C VAL A 54 1.11 -18.00 5.59
N THR A 55 0.72 -17.25 6.61
CA THR A 55 1.29 -17.32 7.96
C THR A 55 0.22 -17.09 9.03
N ASP A 56 0.52 -17.53 10.26
CA ASP A 56 -0.23 -17.12 11.45
C ASP A 56 0.27 -15.79 12.05
N LEU A 57 1.23 -15.12 11.41
CA LEU A 57 1.82 -13.88 11.87
C LEU A 57 0.99 -12.68 11.39
N VAL A 58 0.53 -11.86 12.35
CA VAL A 58 -0.36 -10.72 12.09
C VAL A 58 0.42 -9.45 11.72
N THR A 59 1.72 -9.39 12.03
CA THR A 59 2.54 -8.20 11.78
C THR A 59 3.96 -8.58 11.38
N LEU A 60 4.40 -8.11 10.21
CA LEU A 60 5.76 -8.24 9.71
C LEU A 60 6.34 -6.86 9.37
N ASN A 61 7.67 -6.73 9.43
CA ASN A 61 8.39 -5.51 9.13
C ASN A 61 8.51 -5.28 7.61
N VAL A 62 7.38 -4.88 7.00
CA VAL A 62 7.23 -4.67 5.56
C VAL A 62 7.53 -3.20 5.20
N ASP A 63 8.30 -2.99 4.13
CA ASP A 63 8.67 -1.66 3.66
C ASP A 63 7.41 -0.89 3.19
N VAL A 64 7.33 0.40 3.54
CA VAL A 64 6.27 1.31 3.08
C VAL A 64 6.14 1.31 1.55
N ARG A 65 7.26 1.14 0.83
CA ARG A 65 7.25 1.01 -0.62
C ARG A 65 6.44 -0.19 -1.09
N GLN A 66 6.52 -1.32 -0.38
CA GLN A 66 5.76 -2.52 -0.73
C GLN A 66 4.26 -2.31 -0.49
N TYR A 67 3.86 -1.61 0.59
CA TYR A 67 2.46 -1.22 0.77
C TYR A 67 1.97 -0.34 -0.39
N LEU A 68 2.73 0.69 -0.77
CA LEU A 68 2.34 1.57 -1.88
C LEU A 68 2.18 0.78 -3.20
N ILE A 69 3.13 -0.12 -3.49
CA ILE A 69 3.10 -0.97 -4.69
C ILE A 69 1.91 -1.94 -4.65
N ALA A 70 1.65 -2.60 -3.53
CA ALA A 70 0.49 -3.47 -3.36
C ALA A 70 -0.83 -2.73 -3.60
N GLY A 71 -0.93 -1.48 -3.12
CA GLY A 71 -2.07 -0.61 -3.40
C GLY A 71 -2.23 -0.28 -4.89
N MET A 72 -1.14 0.01 -5.60
CA MET A 72 -1.16 0.24 -7.05
C MET A 72 -1.56 -1.03 -7.83
N VAL A 73 -1.02 -2.19 -7.44
CA VAL A 73 -1.38 -3.49 -8.03
C VAL A 73 -2.86 -3.80 -7.81
N PHE A 74 -3.38 -3.50 -6.62
CA PHE A 74 -4.80 -3.64 -6.34
C PHE A 74 -5.65 -2.77 -7.27
N VAL A 75 -5.34 -1.47 -7.40
CA VAL A 75 -6.13 -0.54 -8.23
C VAL A 75 -6.07 -0.94 -9.71
N THR A 76 -4.91 -1.36 -10.21
CA THR A 76 -4.74 -1.78 -11.60
C THR A 76 -5.31 -3.18 -11.88
N GLY A 77 -5.28 -4.07 -10.90
CA GLY A 77 -5.83 -5.43 -10.94
C GLY A 77 -7.34 -5.51 -10.64
N PHE A 78 -7.91 -4.46 -10.05
CA PHE A 78 -9.32 -4.36 -9.63
C PHE A 78 -10.33 -4.81 -10.70
N PRO A 79 -10.18 -4.49 -12.00
CA PRO A 79 -11.12 -4.94 -13.03
C PRO A 79 -11.23 -6.47 -13.15
N ARG A 80 -10.18 -7.22 -12.82
CA ARG A 80 -10.18 -8.69 -12.83
C ARG A 80 -10.98 -9.28 -11.67
N ILE A 81 -11.03 -8.57 -10.53
CA ILE A 81 -11.77 -9.01 -9.34
C ILE A 81 -13.28 -8.96 -9.60
N PHE A 82 -13.78 -7.97 -10.34
CA PHE A 82 -15.20 -7.87 -10.72
C PHE A 82 -15.67 -8.99 -11.66
N GLN A 83 -14.74 -9.71 -12.30
CA GLN A 83 -15.08 -10.89 -13.08
C GLN A 83 -15.22 -12.15 -12.21
N SER A 84 -14.72 -12.13 -10.97
CA SER A 84 -14.86 -13.25 -10.03
C SER A 84 -16.18 -13.16 -9.25
N SER A 85 -16.91 -14.26 -9.14
CA SER A 85 -18.21 -14.36 -8.45
C SER A 85 -18.16 -14.01 -6.95
N THR A 86 -16.96 -13.95 -6.38
CA THR A 86 -16.69 -13.73 -4.96
C THR A 86 -17.16 -12.35 -4.46
N ILE A 87 -17.22 -11.33 -5.32
CA ILE A 87 -17.75 -10.00 -4.94
C ILE A 87 -19.27 -10.05 -4.70
N ILE A 88 -20.01 -10.85 -5.48
CA ILE A 88 -21.47 -10.96 -5.36
C ILE A 88 -21.83 -11.61 -4.02
N GLU A 89 -21.05 -12.58 -3.56
CA GLU A 89 -21.25 -13.27 -2.28
C GLU A 89 -20.91 -12.41 -1.06
N MET A 90 -20.07 -11.38 -1.22
CA MET A 90 -19.62 -10.48 -0.15
C MET A 90 -20.48 -9.21 -0.03
N LEU A 91 -21.27 -8.89 -1.06
CA LEU A 91 -22.21 -7.76 -1.06
C LEU A 91 -23.23 -7.80 0.09
N PRO A 92 -23.78 -8.97 0.50
CA PRO A 92 -24.66 -9.10 1.65
C PRO A 92 -23.97 -8.76 2.97
N LEU A 93 -22.71 -9.16 3.15
CA LEU A 93 -21.91 -8.87 4.35
C LEU A 93 -21.65 -7.36 4.49
N LEU A 94 -21.27 -6.71 3.39
CA LEU A 94 -21.14 -5.24 3.32
C LEU A 94 -22.47 -4.54 3.58
N GLY A 95 -23.56 -5.04 3.01
CA GLY A 95 -24.91 -4.54 3.23
C GLY A 95 -25.35 -4.67 4.69
N GLN A 96 -25.04 -5.79 5.34
CA GLN A 96 -25.36 -6.04 6.75
C GLN A 96 -24.54 -5.13 7.68
N PHE A 97 -23.27 -4.91 7.37
CA PHE A 97 -22.42 -3.98 8.12
C PHE A 97 -22.89 -2.52 7.97
N ALA A 98 -23.27 -2.11 6.75
CA ALA A 98 -23.84 -0.79 6.50
C ALA A 98 -25.18 -0.59 7.23
N LEU A 99 -26.01 -1.63 7.28
CA LEU A 99 -27.26 -1.64 8.03
C LEU A 99 -27.03 -1.47 9.54
N TYR A 100 -26.08 -2.20 10.13
CA TYR A 100 -25.74 -2.05 11.55
C TYR A 100 -25.22 -0.65 11.88
N LEU A 101 -24.40 -0.08 11.00
CA LEU A 101 -23.95 1.30 11.18
C LEU A 101 -25.12 2.28 11.08
N ALA A 102 -26.03 2.11 10.12
CA ALA A 102 -27.21 2.96 9.98
C ALA A 102 -28.14 2.88 11.21
N ILE A 103 -28.34 1.68 11.78
CA ILE A 103 -29.11 1.49 13.01
C ILE A 103 -28.42 2.18 14.20
N PHE A 104 -27.11 1.98 14.37
CA PHE A 104 -26.35 2.61 15.44
C PHE A 104 -26.38 4.15 15.36
N VAL A 105 -26.20 4.69 14.16
CA VAL A 105 -26.29 6.14 13.89
C VAL A 105 -27.70 6.67 14.12
N GLY A 106 -28.73 5.94 13.69
CA GLY A 106 -30.13 6.30 13.92
C GLY A 106 -30.51 6.30 15.39
N TYR A 107 -29.95 5.35 16.16
CA TYR A 107 -30.13 5.27 17.62
C TYR A 107 -29.50 6.47 18.34
N GLU A 108 -28.23 6.79 18.07
CA GLU A 108 -27.56 7.96 18.65
C GLU A 108 -28.29 9.28 18.32
N LEU A 109 -28.77 9.40 17.07
CA LEU A 109 -29.56 10.55 16.65
C LEU A 109 -30.89 10.66 17.41
N ALA A 110 -31.58 9.54 17.61
CA ALA A 110 -32.81 9.48 18.40
C ALA A 110 -32.53 9.88 19.85
N CYS A 111 -31.47 9.35 20.47
CA CYS A 111 -31.05 9.72 21.83
C CYS A 111 -30.79 11.22 21.97
N VAL A 112 -30.11 11.85 21.01
CA VAL A 112 -29.88 13.31 21.03
C VAL A 112 -31.18 14.09 20.88
N LEU A 113 -32.10 13.67 20.00
CA LEU A 113 -33.38 14.36 19.79
C LEU A 113 -34.31 14.25 21.00
N PHE A 114 -34.40 13.07 21.62
CA PHE A 114 -35.25 12.85 22.80
C PHE A 114 -34.70 13.51 24.07
N ASN A 115 -33.38 13.70 24.19
CA ASN A 115 -32.76 14.36 25.34
C ASN A 115 -32.81 15.90 25.27
N ILE A 116 -33.20 16.47 24.12
CA ILE A 116 -33.40 17.92 23.93
C ILE A 116 -34.79 18.37 24.38
N ASP A 117 -35.76 17.46 24.48
CA ASP A 117 -37.16 17.79 24.79
C ASP A 117 -37.41 18.10 26.28
N ASP A 118 -36.42 17.87 27.15
CA ASP A 118 -36.55 18.08 28.60
C ASP A 118 -36.20 19.51 29.08
N GLN A 119 -36.01 20.48 28.18
CA GLN A 119 -35.77 21.87 28.56
C GLN A 119 -37.01 22.76 28.39
N PRO A 120 -37.63 23.24 29.49
CA PRO A 120 -38.83 24.08 29.41
C PRO A 120 -38.50 25.48 28.85
N HIS A 121 -39.11 25.75 27.71
CA HIS A 121 -39.26 27.02 26.97
C HIS A 121 -38.81 28.33 27.63
N LYS A 122 -37.89 29.07 26.97
CA LYS A 122 -37.90 30.55 26.99
C LYS A 122 -37.65 31.19 25.61
N LYS A 123 -38.45 32.25 25.40
CA LYS A 123 -38.76 33.04 24.20
C LYS A 123 -37.54 33.67 23.48
N ALA A 124 -37.24 33.16 22.27
CA ALA A 124 -36.65 33.88 21.11
C ALA A 124 -36.38 32.87 19.95
N SER A 125 -37.41 32.20 19.39
CA SER A 125 -37.34 30.83 18.80
C SER A 125 -35.91 30.25 18.65
N PRO A 126 -35.24 29.93 19.77
CA PRO A 126 -33.85 29.50 19.78
C PRO A 126 -33.71 28.19 19.00
N PHE A 127 -34.83 27.47 18.91
CA PHE A 127 -35.10 26.31 18.06
C PHE A 127 -34.61 26.47 16.61
N GLY A 128 -34.88 27.57 15.90
CA GLY A 128 -34.47 27.67 14.49
C GLY A 128 -32.95 27.80 14.27
N ARG A 129 -32.22 28.27 15.31
CA ARG A 129 -30.76 28.38 15.29
C ARG A 129 -30.12 27.07 15.76
N VAL A 130 -30.68 26.44 16.80
CA VAL A 130 -30.27 25.14 17.33
C VAL A 130 -30.54 24.03 16.30
N GLU A 131 -31.70 24.03 15.64
CA GLU A 131 -32.06 23.11 14.54
C GLU A 131 -31.05 23.18 13.40
N LYS A 132 -30.67 24.37 12.95
CA LYS A 132 -29.65 24.55 11.89
C LYS A 132 -28.27 24.05 12.32
N VAL A 133 -27.91 24.22 13.59
CA VAL A 133 -26.65 23.73 14.15
C VAL A 133 -26.68 22.20 14.24
N ILE A 134 -27.75 21.60 14.77
CA ILE A 134 -27.95 20.15 14.83
C ILE A 134 -27.91 19.55 13.43
N LEU A 135 -28.71 20.05 12.49
CA LEU A 135 -28.72 19.56 11.10
C LEU A 135 -27.33 19.67 10.42
N ARG A 136 -26.53 20.68 10.78
CA ARG A 136 -25.14 20.81 10.31
C ARG A 136 -24.27 19.70 10.90
N TYR A 137 -24.35 19.45 12.20
CA TYR A 137 -23.61 18.36 12.86
C TYR A 137 -24.03 16.99 12.32
N VAL A 138 -25.33 16.74 12.18
CA VAL A 138 -25.88 15.49 11.62
C VAL A 138 -25.38 15.27 10.20
N ARG A 139 -25.36 16.31 9.36
CA ARG A 139 -24.84 16.21 7.99
C ARG A 139 -23.33 15.91 7.96
N ILE A 140 -22.54 16.53 8.84
CA ILE A 140 -21.10 16.26 8.97
C ILE A 140 -20.88 14.82 9.45
N PHE A 141 -21.62 14.40 10.47
CA PHE A 141 -21.54 13.05 11.02
C PHE A 141 -21.93 11.99 9.98
N LEU A 142 -23.05 12.16 9.27
CA LEU A 142 -23.46 11.26 8.20
C LEU A 142 -22.40 11.15 7.09
N ARG A 143 -21.77 12.27 6.71
CA ARG A 143 -20.64 12.25 5.76
C ARG A 143 -19.46 11.46 6.31
N LEU A 144 -19.11 11.63 7.59
CA LEU A 144 -18.05 10.85 8.23
C LEU A 144 -18.40 9.36 8.28
N CYS A 145 -19.64 8.99 8.60
CA CYS A 145 -20.10 7.60 8.57
C CYS A 145 -19.96 7.00 7.17
N ILE A 146 -20.42 7.70 6.13
CA ILE A 146 -20.28 7.23 4.74
C ILE A 146 -18.79 7.03 4.38
N ILE A 147 -17.93 7.97 4.78
CA ILE A 147 -16.48 7.88 4.56
C ILE A 147 -15.91 6.64 5.28
N ILE A 148 -16.24 6.45 6.56
CA ILE A 148 -15.78 5.30 7.35
C ILE A 148 -16.23 3.98 6.71
N VAL A 149 -17.50 3.85 6.31
CA VAL A 149 -18.03 2.66 5.63
C VAL A 149 -17.29 2.42 4.33
N ALA A 150 -17.06 3.46 3.53
CA ALA A 150 -16.33 3.36 2.28
C ALA A 150 -14.88 2.88 2.52
N PHE A 151 -14.20 3.42 3.53
CA PHE A 151 -12.86 2.99 3.91
C PHE A 151 -12.83 1.55 4.44
N MET A 152 -13.80 1.14 5.26
CA MET A 152 -13.90 -0.24 5.75
C MET A 152 -14.19 -1.21 4.61
N GLY A 153 -15.08 -0.86 3.69
CA GLY A 153 -15.35 -1.70 2.51
C GLY A 153 -14.13 -1.82 1.61
N LEU A 154 -13.42 -0.71 1.38
CA LEU A 154 -12.18 -0.72 0.62
C LEU A 154 -11.09 -1.56 1.28
N TYR A 155 -10.97 -1.48 2.61
CA TYR A 155 -10.06 -2.31 3.40
C TYR A 155 -10.41 -3.80 3.27
N LEU A 156 -11.70 -4.15 3.39
CA LEU A 156 -12.18 -5.53 3.25
C LEU A 156 -11.89 -6.10 1.85
N VAL A 157 -12.20 -5.34 0.79
CA VAL A 157 -11.93 -5.76 -0.59
C VAL A 157 -10.42 -5.88 -0.83
N GLY A 158 -9.61 -4.96 -0.30
CA GLY A 158 -8.15 -5.05 -0.34
C GLY A 158 -7.63 -6.33 0.34
N THR A 159 -8.15 -6.64 1.53
CA THR A 159 -7.81 -7.86 2.27
C THR A 159 -8.14 -9.12 1.47
N ILE A 160 -9.33 -9.18 0.88
CA ILE A 160 -9.75 -10.34 0.05
C ILE A 160 -8.85 -10.49 -1.18
N PHE A 161 -8.52 -9.38 -1.86
CA PHE A 161 -7.59 -9.41 -2.98
C PHE A 161 -6.22 -9.92 -2.56
N GLY A 162 -5.72 -9.43 -1.42
CA GLY A 162 -4.54 -9.94 -0.74
C GLY A 162 -4.53 -11.45 -0.58
N PHE A 163 -5.62 -11.94 0.00
CA PHE A 163 -5.82 -13.36 0.27
C PHE A 163 -5.84 -14.18 -1.02
N ILE A 164 -6.60 -13.79 -2.04
CA ILE A 164 -6.86 -14.64 -3.21
C ILE A 164 -5.79 -14.47 -4.30
N HIS A 165 -5.45 -13.24 -4.65
CA HIS A 165 -4.76 -12.91 -5.91
C HIS A 165 -3.35 -12.36 -5.76
N TYR A 166 -2.97 -11.87 -4.58
CA TYR A 166 -1.66 -11.22 -4.42
C TYR A 166 -0.47 -12.18 -4.61
N SER A 167 -0.69 -13.48 -4.39
CA SER A 167 0.27 -14.55 -4.70
C SER A 167 0.56 -14.71 -6.19
N ASP A 168 -0.24 -14.14 -7.08
CA ASP A 168 -0.05 -14.24 -8.53
C ASP A 168 0.74 -13.04 -9.08
N VAL A 169 0.98 -12.03 -8.24
CA VAL A 169 1.63 -10.79 -8.62
C VAL A 169 3.15 -11.00 -8.61
N PRO A 170 3.85 -10.80 -9.73
CA PRO A 170 5.29 -11.00 -9.80
C PRO A 170 6.09 -10.19 -8.77
N THR A 171 7.15 -10.79 -8.22
CA THR A 171 8.03 -10.17 -7.22
C THR A 171 8.73 -8.92 -7.74
N PHE A 172 9.08 -8.84 -9.03
CA PHE A 172 9.68 -7.63 -9.61
C PHE A 172 8.70 -6.43 -9.65
N LEU A 173 7.40 -6.68 -9.59
CA LEU A 173 6.35 -5.66 -9.42
C LEU A 173 6.01 -5.46 -7.94
N GLY A 174 6.83 -5.94 -7.00
CA GLY A 174 6.56 -5.89 -5.56
C GLY A 174 5.39 -6.75 -5.11
N GLY A 175 5.03 -7.78 -5.88
CA GLY A 175 4.06 -8.80 -5.48
C GLY A 175 4.67 -9.94 -4.67
N ALA A 176 3.82 -10.89 -4.29
CA ALA A 176 4.20 -12.04 -3.47
C ALA A 176 4.15 -13.37 -4.25
N GLN A 177 4.46 -13.32 -5.55
CA GLN A 177 4.62 -14.53 -6.34
C GLN A 177 5.74 -15.39 -5.76
N SER A 178 5.33 -16.57 -5.29
CA SER A 178 6.23 -17.60 -4.81
C SER A 178 7.34 -17.86 -5.82
N SER A 179 8.58 -17.81 -5.33
CA SER A 179 9.78 -18.08 -6.11
C SER A 179 10.67 -19.06 -5.36
N THR A 180 11.26 -20.01 -6.08
CA THR A 180 12.18 -20.96 -5.49
C THR A 180 13.57 -20.33 -5.40
N VAL A 181 14.11 -20.22 -4.19
CA VAL A 181 15.41 -19.58 -3.94
C VAL A 181 16.33 -20.51 -3.16
N ILE A 182 17.62 -20.23 -3.23
CA ILE A 182 18.65 -20.78 -2.36
C ILE A 182 19.20 -19.61 -1.55
N LEU A 183 19.10 -19.70 -0.22
CA LEU A 183 19.72 -18.72 0.66
C LEU A 183 21.18 -19.11 0.88
N VAL A 184 22.07 -18.12 0.80
CA VAL A 184 23.50 -18.27 1.10
C VAL A 184 23.79 -17.49 2.38
N PHE A 185 24.29 -18.18 3.39
CA PHE A 185 24.60 -17.62 4.70
C PHE A 185 26.06 -17.15 4.80
N ASP A 186 26.30 -16.18 5.67
CA ASP A 186 27.65 -15.69 5.98
C ASP A 186 28.50 -16.72 6.75
N GLU A 187 27.85 -17.61 7.49
CA GLU A 187 28.47 -18.68 8.27
C GLU A 187 27.87 -20.05 7.92
N PRO A 188 28.63 -21.15 8.02
CA PRO A 188 28.12 -22.48 7.80
C PRO A 188 27.04 -22.82 8.83
N GLN A 189 25.90 -23.29 8.36
CA GLN A 189 24.76 -23.70 9.17
C GLN A 189 24.74 -25.22 9.35
N THR A 190 24.20 -25.67 10.47
CA THR A 190 23.90 -27.08 10.74
C THR A 190 22.40 -27.30 10.66
N ASP A 191 21.95 -28.44 10.13
CA ASP A 191 20.51 -28.77 10.00
C ASP A 191 19.75 -28.76 11.33
N ALA A 192 20.44 -28.96 12.45
CA ALA A 192 19.87 -29.02 13.79
C ALA A 192 19.39 -27.62 14.26
N GLY A 193 18.19 -27.22 13.83
CA GLY A 193 17.52 -26.00 14.31
C GLY A 193 16.76 -25.21 13.24
N TRP A 194 17.01 -25.51 11.96
CA TRP A 194 16.30 -24.88 10.86
C TRP A 194 15.07 -25.72 10.45
N PRO A 195 13.94 -25.10 10.08
CA PRO A 195 12.78 -25.82 9.55
C PRO A 195 12.93 -26.22 8.09
N PHE A 196 14.08 -25.93 7.48
CA PHE A 196 14.44 -26.25 6.11
C PHE A 196 15.81 -26.92 6.05
N ALA A 197 16.03 -27.74 5.04
CA ALA A 197 17.28 -28.47 4.87
C ALA A 197 18.44 -27.57 4.39
N ILE A 198 19.62 -27.76 4.97
CA ILE A 198 20.89 -27.20 4.51
C ILE A 198 21.52 -28.15 3.47
N ASN A 199 22.22 -27.59 2.49
CA ASN A 199 22.91 -28.36 1.47
C ASN A 199 24.10 -29.11 2.09
N PRO A 200 24.14 -30.46 2.07
CA PRO A 200 25.22 -31.23 2.68
C PRO A 200 26.57 -31.04 1.99
N ALA A 201 26.57 -30.66 0.71
CA ALA A 201 27.80 -30.37 -0.04
C ALA A 201 28.34 -28.95 0.26
N ASN A 202 27.48 -28.04 0.73
CA ASN A 202 27.86 -26.68 1.09
C ASN A 202 26.99 -26.17 2.26
N PRO A 203 27.48 -26.27 3.52
CA PRO A 203 26.68 -25.93 4.70
C PRO A 203 26.32 -24.43 4.79
N ARG A 204 26.86 -23.59 3.90
CA ARG A 204 26.47 -22.18 3.79
C ARG A 204 25.23 -21.96 2.92
N GLN A 205 24.67 -23.01 2.32
CA GLN A 205 23.55 -22.89 1.39
C GLN A 205 22.36 -23.71 1.87
N THR A 206 21.15 -23.20 1.71
CA THR A 206 19.95 -24.02 1.86
C THR A 206 19.79 -24.95 0.65
N GLN A 207 18.99 -26.01 0.80
CA GLN A 207 18.32 -26.60 -0.35
C GLN A 207 17.34 -25.59 -0.97
N PRO A 208 16.83 -25.82 -2.20
CA PRO A 208 15.84 -24.93 -2.79
C PRO A 208 14.59 -24.81 -1.91
N ILE A 209 14.30 -23.60 -1.44
CA ILE A 209 13.15 -23.27 -0.60
C ILE A 209 12.24 -22.26 -1.29
N GLU A 210 11.01 -22.12 -0.80
CA GLU A 210 10.02 -21.19 -1.32
C GLU A 210 10.17 -19.83 -0.64
N MET A 211 10.52 -18.78 -1.38
CA MET A 211 10.42 -17.41 -0.90
C MET A 211 8.99 -16.91 -1.09
N LEU A 212 8.33 -16.62 0.04
CA LEU A 212 6.96 -16.11 0.09
C LEU A 212 6.94 -14.60 -0.10
N MET A 213 7.77 -13.88 0.66
CA MET A 213 7.79 -12.42 0.63
C MET A 213 9.14 -11.84 1.09
N PRO A 214 9.70 -10.85 0.38
CA PRO A 214 10.83 -10.08 0.88
C PRO A 214 10.38 -9.10 1.96
N LEU A 215 11.12 -9.02 3.08
CA LEU A 215 10.87 -8.09 4.19
C LEU A 215 11.95 -7.01 4.22
N THR A 216 11.78 -6.00 5.06
CA THR A 216 12.77 -4.90 5.19
C THR A 216 14.07 -5.40 5.82
N ASP A 217 13.97 -6.36 6.74
CA ASP A 217 15.05 -6.88 7.58
C ASP A 217 15.32 -8.38 7.35
N GLY A 218 14.78 -8.95 6.28
CA GLY A 218 14.93 -10.37 5.99
C GLY A 218 14.07 -10.85 4.85
N VAL A 219 13.81 -12.15 4.84
CA VAL A 219 12.93 -12.82 3.89
C VAL A 219 12.05 -13.81 4.62
N LEU A 220 10.78 -13.86 4.23
CA LEU A 220 9.84 -14.87 4.66
C LEU A 220 9.94 -16.06 3.70
N VAL A 221 10.35 -17.21 4.21
CA VAL A 221 10.57 -18.42 3.42
C VAL A 221 9.83 -19.60 4.03
N ARG A 222 9.61 -20.63 3.21
CA ARG A 222 8.96 -21.88 3.60
C ARG A 222 9.62 -23.05 2.87
N ASP A 223 9.81 -24.16 3.57
CA ASP A 223 10.21 -25.41 2.92
C ASP A 223 8.97 -26.07 2.30
N PRO A 224 8.98 -26.51 1.03
CA PRO A 224 7.88 -27.29 0.46
C PRO A 224 7.53 -28.55 1.26
N GLN A 225 8.50 -29.14 1.97
CA GLN A 225 8.31 -30.34 2.79
C GLN A 225 7.86 -30.02 4.22
N ASN A 226 8.13 -28.81 4.71
CA ASN A 226 7.76 -28.36 6.04
C ASN A 226 6.97 -27.04 5.96
N PRO A 227 5.64 -27.07 6.15
CA PRO A 227 4.77 -25.94 5.83
C PRO A 227 4.92 -24.74 6.77
N VAL A 228 5.80 -24.79 7.76
CA VAL A 228 6.02 -23.71 8.73
C VAL A 228 6.83 -22.58 8.07
N PRO A 229 6.25 -21.39 7.87
CA PRO A 229 6.98 -20.25 7.34
C PRO A 229 7.92 -19.67 8.40
N VAL A 230 9.12 -19.29 7.99
CA VAL A 230 10.14 -18.70 8.88
C VAL A 230 10.75 -17.46 8.26
N ILE A 231 11.05 -16.50 9.13
CA ILE A 231 11.76 -15.27 8.77
C ILE A 231 13.25 -15.52 8.93
N VAL A 232 13.99 -15.38 7.84
CA VAL A 232 15.44 -15.40 7.85
C VAL A 232 15.92 -13.96 7.72
N LYS A 233 16.59 -13.45 8.74
CA LYS A 233 17.04 -12.06 8.80
C LYS A 233 18.18 -11.79 7.81
N SER A 234 18.27 -10.55 7.32
CA SER A 234 19.29 -10.14 6.36
C SER A 234 20.72 -10.10 6.93
N ASP A 235 20.88 -10.06 8.25
CA ASP A 235 22.19 -10.02 8.93
C ASP A 235 22.96 -11.33 8.85
N ILE A 236 22.27 -12.45 8.59
CA ILE A 236 22.89 -13.77 8.41
C ILE A 236 22.92 -14.21 6.93
N ILE A 237 22.24 -13.48 6.05
CA ILE A 237 22.14 -13.79 4.61
C ILE A 237 23.19 -13.00 3.85
N ARG A 238 24.11 -13.72 3.22
CA ARG A 238 25.09 -13.17 2.28
C ARG A 238 24.48 -12.88 0.91
N ALA A 239 23.67 -13.82 0.40
CA ALA A 239 23.06 -13.73 -0.93
C ALA A 239 21.80 -14.59 -1.06
N ILE A 240 20.93 -14.21 -2.00
CA ILE A 240 19.75 -14.98 -2.40
C ILE A 240 19.92 -15.33 -3.88
N ILE A 241 19.92 -16.63 -4.18
CA ILE A 241 20.09 -17.13 -5.55
C ILE A 241 18.74 -17.68 -6.02
N ASP A 242 18.30 -17.29 -7.22
CA ASP A 242 17.14 -17.91 -7.86
C ASP A 242 17.50 -19.37 -8.21
N ALA A 243 16.76 -20.32 -7.64
CA ALA A 243 16.99 -21.75 -7.86
C ALA A 243 16.51 -22.18 -9.25
N ASN A 244 15.59 -21.42 -9.85
CA ASN A 244 15.04 -21.65 -11.17
C ASN A 244 15.14 -20.36 -11.98
N PRO A 245 16.36 -19.95 -12.41
CA PRO A 245 16.53 -18.78 -13.24
C PRO A 245 15.80 -19.05 -14.55
N ARG A 246 14.54 -18.58 -14.65
CA ARG A 246 13.85 -18.48 -15.92
C ARG A 246 14.81 -17.66 -16.76
N ARG A 247 15.23 -18.20 -17.91
CA ARG A 247 16.18 -17.59 -18.84
C ARG A 247 15.70 -16.19 -19.23
N GLN A 248 15.90 -15.21 -18.37
CA GLN A 248 15.88 -13.81 -18.75
C GLN A 248 17.06 -13.69 -19.72
N PRO A 249 16.86 -13.14 -20.92
CA PRO A 249 17.98 -12.89 -21.80
C PRO A 249 18.93 -11.98 -21.04
N VAL A 250 20.05 -12.55 -20.57
CA VAL A 250 21.15 -11.78 -20.03
C VAL A 250 21.51 -10.80 -21.14
N PRO A 251 21.43 -9.47 -20.92
CA PRO A 251 21.85 -8.52 -21.93
C PRO A 251 23.28 -8.89 -22.29
N THR A 252 23.46 -9.39 -23.51
CA THR A 252 24.77 -9.80 -23.99
C THR A 252 25.54 -8.51 -24.12
N VAL A 253 26.41 -8.22 -23.14
CA VAL A 253 27.36 -7.13 -23.25
C VAL A 253 28.31 -7.53 -24.37
N THR A 254 28.00 -7.10 -25.59
CA THR A 254 28.91 -7.25 -26.72
C THR A 254 30.08 -6.32 -26.42
N ALA A 255 31.20 -6.88 -25.97
CA ALA A 255 32.44 -6.12 -25.82
C ALA A 255 32.70 -5.43 -27.17
N THR A 256 32.70 -4.09 -27.18
CA THR A 256 33.08 -3.35 -28.38
C THR A 256 34.56 -3.65 -28.62
N PRO A 257 34.95 -4.27 -29.75
CA PRO A 257 36.36 -4.54 -30.01
C PRO A 257 37.07 -3.18 -30.07
N THR A 258 38.00 -2.97 -29.15
CA THR A 258 38.92 -1.83 -29.21
C THR A 258 39.83 -2.07 -30.41
N ALA A 259 39.86 -1.13 -31.35
CA ALA A 259 40.75 -1.23 -32.50
C ALA A 259 42.19 -1.39 -32.01
N ALA A 260 42.88 -2.44 -32.48
CA ALA A 260 44.30 -2.62 -32.19
C ALA A 260 45.07 -1.38 -32.72
N PRO A 261 46.08 -0.89 -31.97
CA PRO A 261 46.89 0.23 -32.43
C PRO A 261 47.52 -0.12 -33.78
N THR A 262 47.22 0.69 -34.78
CA THR A 262 47.80 0.56 -36.12
C THR A 262 49.28 0.92 -36.02
N GLU A 263 50.16 -0.02 -36.39
CA GLU A 263 51.60 0.23 -36.45
C GLU A 263 51.87 1.41 -37.40
N THR A 264 52.61 2.40 -36.90
CA THR A 264 52.99 3.58 -37.68
C THR A 264 54.06 3.14 -38.69
N PRO A 265 53.90 3.41 -40.00
CA PRO A 265 54.93 3.03 -40.96
C PRO A 265 56.20 3.86 -40.73
N THR A 266 57.31 3.18 -40.46
CA THR A 266 58.64 3.79 -40.36
C THR A 266 59.17 4.14 -41.76
N PRO A 267 59.73 5.34 -41.98
CA PRO A 267 60.34 5.76 -43.26
C PRO A 267 61.63 5.01 -43.60
#